data_AF-X0WXT6-F1
#
_entry.id   AF-X0WXT6-F1
#
_cell.length_a   1.000
_cell.length_b   1.000
_cell.length_c   1.000
_cell.angle_alpha   90.00
_cell.angle_beta   90.00
_cell.angle_gamma   90.00
#
_symmetry.space_group_name_H-M   'P 1'
#
loop_
_entity.id
_entity.type
_entity.pdbx_description
1 polymer ?
#
loop_
_entity_poly.entity_id
_entity_poly.type
_entity_poly.pdbx_seq_one_letter_code
_entity_poly.pdbx_strand_id
1 'polypeptide(L)'
;KPIILRVSGGTSIMGKDLAHEGIAASMEEAIRLNACAVGISIFVGTDYEHDSLLNLARLVDEGERYGIPVMAVTAVGRELKKRDARYLSLSSRIAAELGARIVKTYYCERFERITKGCPVPIVIAGGPKVPTGYEVLQFVYKGIQKGAIGVNLGRNIWQNEHPVAMIRAMRAVIHENATPEQAQEVYDSVKSGEQ
;
A
#
# COMPACT_ATOMS: atom_id res chain seq x y z
N LYS A 1 -6.18 -8.11 -16.88
CA LYS A 1 -6.14 -8.15 -15.39
C LYS A 1 -6.05 -6.71 -14.90
N PRO A 2 -6.74 -6.31 -13.82
CA PRO A 2 -6.65 -4.95 -13.31
C PRO A 2 -5.22 -4.66 -12.86
N ILE A 3 -4.70 -3.48 -13.20
CA ILE A 3 -3.37 -3.01 -12.77
C ILE A 3 -3.49 -1.64 -12.13
N ILE A 4 -2.65 -1.39 -11.12
CA ILE A 4 -2.40 -0.06 -10.58
C ILE A 4 -0.99 0.33 -11.00
N LEU A 5 -0.86 1.30 -11.91
CA LEU A 5 0.42 1.67 -12.50
C LEU A 5 1.22 2.58 -11.56
N ARG A 6 2.48 2.24 -11.26
CA ARG A 6 3.39 3.17 -10.57
C ARG A 6 3.75 4.30 -11.55
N VAL A 7 3.44 5.55 -11.19
CA VAL A 7 3.67 6.72 -12.04
C VAL A 7 4.66 7.73 -11.45
N SER A 8 5.17 7.50 -10.23
CA SER A 8 6.24 8.29 -9.64
C SER A 8 7.57 7.53 -9.63
N GLY A 9 8.68 8.26 -9.73
CA GLY A 9 10.02 7.68 -9.77
C GLY A 9 11.09 8.72 -10.08
N GLY A 10 12.18 8.31 -10.73
CA GLY A 10 13.31 9.19 -11.04
C GLY A 10 14.40 9.25 -9.96
N THR A 11 14.27 8.42 -8.91
CA THR A 11 15.29 8.24 -7.86
C THR A 11 15.89 6.84 -7.90
N SER A 12 17.02 6.64 -7.22
CA SER A 12 17.63 5.31 -7.05
C SER A 12 18.33 5.20 -5.69
N ILE A 13 18.63 3.97 -5.28
CA ILE A 13 19.39 3.69 -4.05
C ILE A 13 20.83 4.21 -4.08
N MET A 14 21.35 4.53 -5.27
CA MET A 14 22.66 5.16 -5.46
C MET A 14 22.59 6.69 -5.33
N GLY A 15 21.40 7.26 -5.43
CA GLY A 15 21.15 8.69 -5.31
C GLY A 15 21.21 9.17 -3.85
N LYS A 16 21.27 10.49 -3.68
CA LYS A 16 21.35 11.13 -2.37
C LYS A 16 20.06 10.97 -1.56
N ASP A 17 18.92 11.16 -2.20
CA ASP A 17 17.61 11.09 -1.55
C ASP A 17 16.62 10.27 -2.40
N LEU A 18 15.91 9.36 -1.74
CA LEU A 18 14.85 8.55 -2.33
C LEU A 18 13.52 9.30 -2.43
N ALA A 19 13.35 10.38 -1.66
CA ALA A 19 12.13 11.17 -1.61
C ALA A 19 11.95 12.14 -2.78
N HIS A 20 13.01 12.44 -3.53
CA HIS A 20 12.98 13.36 -4.67
C HIS A 20 12.38 12.70 -5.93
N GLU A 21 11.19 12.10 -5.81
CA GLU A 21 10.48 11.50 -6.93
C GLU A 21 9.74 12.57 -7.76
N GLY A 22 9.76 12.41 -9.08
CA GLY A 22 8.91 13.14 -10.02
C GLY A 22 7.87 12.21 -10.66
N ILE A 23 7.02 12.78 -11.51
CA ILE A 23 6.11 12.01 -12.36
C ILE A 23 6.91 11.34 -13.49
N ALA A 24 6.96 10.02 -13.47
CA ALA A 24 7.72 9.18 -14.39
C ALA A 24 6.89 8.63 -15.57
N ALA A 25 5.56 8.66 -15.48
CA ALA A 25 4.65 8.26 -16.56
C ALA A 25 3.41 9.15 -16.54
N SER A 26 2.93 9.55 -17.73
CA SER A 26 1.76 10.42 -17.85
C SER A 26 0.45 9.66 -17.68
N MET A 27 -0.64 10.39 -17.45
CA MET A 27 -1.97 9.80 -17.37
C MET A 27 -2.41 9.17 -18.71
N GLU A 28 -2.00 9.74 -19.85
CA GLU A 28 -2.26 9.17 -21.18
C GLU A 28 -1.62 7.79 -21.36
N GLU A 29 -0.46 7.55 -20.75
CA GLU A 29 0.16 6.24 -20.76
C GLU A 29 -0.59 5.25 -19.86
N ALA A 30 -1.09 5.70 -18.70
CA ALA A 30 -1.98 4.90 -17.87
C ALA A 30 -3.25 4.49 -18.63
N ILE A 31 -3.85 5.39 -19.41
CA ILE A 31 -4.98 5.11 -20.30
C ILE A 31 -4.59 4.09 -21.38
N ARG A 32 -3.45 4.30 -22.05
CA ARG A 32 -2.96 3.40 -23.11
C ARG A 32 -2.79 1.97 -22.61
N LEU A 33 -2.31 1.80 -21.38
CA LEU A 33 -2.13 0.51 -20.71
C LEU A 33 -3.41 -0.06 -20.11
N ASN A 34 -4.54 0.64 -20.23
CA ASN A 34 -5.82 0.29 -19.62
C ASN A 34 -5.68 0.05 -18.10
N ALA A 35 -4.96 0.94 -17.42
CA ALA A 35 -4.77 0.87 -15.97
C ALA A 35 -6.07 1.22 -15.23
N CYS A 36 -6.35 0.51 -14.13
CA CYS A 36 -7.53 0.76 -13.30
C CYS A 36 -7.32 1.91 -12.32
N ALA A 37 -6.06 2.24 -12.02
CA ALA A 37 -5.64 3.32 -11.14
C ALA A 37 -4.17 3.65 -11.39
N VAL A 38 -3.72 4.80 -10.93
CA VAL A 38 -2.29 5.14 -10.83
C VAL A 38 -1.85 5.24 -9.38
N GLY A 39 -0.58 4.96 -9.12
CA GLY A 39 0.01 4.96 -7.78
C GLY A 39 1.21 5.88 -7.69
N ILE A 40 1.19 6.80 -6.73
CA ILE A 40 2.26 7.77 -6.45
C ILE A 40 2.73 7.66 -5.00
N SER A 41 4.03 7.84 -4.76
CA SER A 41 4.58 8.01 -3.41
C SER A 41 4.49 9.46 -2.95
N ILE A 42 4.09 9.69 -1.70
CA ILE A 42 4.21 10.99 -1.02
C ILE A 42 5.19 10.89 0.14
N PHE A 43 5.96 11.96 0.38
CA PHE A 43 7.06 11.97 1.33
C PHE A 43 6.88 13.10 2.37
N VAL A 44 5.84 12.96 3.19
CA VAL A 44 5.54 13.92 4.26
C VAL A 44 6.70 14.01 5.26
N GLY A 45 7.12 15.21 5.61
CA GLY A 45 8.20 15.51 6.55
C GLY A 45 9.61 15.35 5.99
N THR A 46 9.80 15.15 4.68
CA THR A 46 11.11 15.23 4.02
C THR A 46 11.32 16.60 3.38
N ASP A 47 12.56 16.88 2.93
CA ASP A 47 12.90 18.10 2.19
C ASP A 47 12.13 18.25 0.87
N TYR A 48 11.58 17.14 0.35
CA TYR A 48 10.80 17.08 -0.90
C TYR A 48 9.30 16.86 -0.66
N GLU A 49 8.81 17.13 0.56
CA GLU A 49 7.37 17.03 0.88
C GLU A 49 6.54 17.84 -0.11
N HIS A 50 6.87 19.12 -0.28
CA HIS A 50 6.13 20.06 -1.12
C HIS A 50 5.95 19.52 -2.55
N ASP A 51 7.05 19.10 -3.19
CA ASP A 51 7.05 18.58 -4.55
C ASP A 51 6.21 17.30 -4.65
N SER A 52 6.35 16.39 -3.68
CA SER A 52 5.59 15.12 -3.67
C SER A 52 4.08 15.34 -3.51
N LEU A 53 3.67 16.34 -2.70
CA LEU A 53 2.26 16.68 -2.50
C LEU A 53 1.67 17.43 -3.70
N LEU A 54 2.42 18.32 -4.34
CA LEU A 54 1.99 18.96 -5.59
C LEU A 54 1.86 17.96 -6.74
N ASN A 55 2.79 17.00 -6.82
CA ASN A 55 2.69 15.89 -7.79
C ASN A 55 1.42 15.06 -7.56
N LEU A 56 1.04 14.79 -6.30
CA LEU A 56 -0.22 14.12 -5.99
C LEU A 56 -1.43 14.96 -6.44
N ALA A 57 -1.50 16.24 -6.08
CA ALA A 57 -2.62 17.11 -6.44
C ALA A 57 -2.79 17.20 -7.97
N ARG A 58 -1.69 17.38 -8.71
CA ARG A 58 -1.69 17.39 -10.18
C ARG A 58 -2.20 16.07 -10.76
N LEU A 59 -1.73 14.93 -10.25
CA LEU A 59 -2.18 13.62 -10.72
C LEU A 59 -3.67 13.38 -10.43
N VAL A 60 -4.18 13.87 -9.30
CA VAL A 60 -5.60 13.80 -8.97
C VAL A 60 -6.40 14.61 -9.98
N ASP A 61 -6.00 15.84 -10.27
CA ASP A 61 -6.66 16.67 -11.29
C ASP A 61 -6.66 16.01 -12.67
N GLU A 62 -5.53 15.41 -13.08
CA GLU A 62 -5.42 14.66 -14.33
C GLU A 62 -6.30 13.39 -14.31
N GLY A 63 -6.31 12.66 -13.19
CA GLY A 63 -7.06 11.42 -13.02
C GLY A 63 -8.57 11.65 -13.07
N GLU A 64 -9.08 12.68 -12.41
CA GLU A 64 -10.51 13.03 -12.39
C GLU A 64 -11.04 13.41 -13.79
N ARG A 65 -10.20 13.99 -14.67
CA ARG A 65 -10.60 14.26 -16.06
C ARG A 65 -10.93 13.01 -16.86
N TYR A 66 -10.29 11.89 -16.54
CA TYR A 66 -10.44 10.62 -17.25
C TYR A 66 -11.16 9.54 -16.43
N GLY A 67 -11.58 9.86 -15.20
CA GLY A 67 -12.18 8.89 -14.28
C GLY A 67 -11.19 7.82 -13.77
N ILE A 68 -9.89 8.12 -13.75
CA ILE A 68 -8.85 7.19 -13.27
C ILE A 68 -8.48 7.55 -11.82
N PRO A 69 -8.74 6.68 -10.84
CA PRO A 69 -8.44 6.95 -9.44
C PRO A 69 -6.93 6.96 -9.17
N VAL A 70 -6.51 7.85 -8.27
CA VAL A 70 -5.12 7.95 -7.77
C VAL A 70 -5.01 7.29 -6.40
N MET A 71 -4.07 6.37 -6.26
CA MET A 71 -3.65 5.78 -4.99
C MET A 71 -2.39 6.49 -4.48
N ALA A 72 -2.49 7.16 -3.34
CA ALA A 72 -1.34 7.74 -2.65
C ALA A 72 -0.68 6.71 -1.74
N VAL A 73 0.64 6.62 -1.78
CA VAL A 73 1.45 5.74 -0.93
C VAL A 73 2.19 6.61 0.06
N THR A 74 1.90 6.47 1.35
CA THR A 74 2.62 7.21 2.41
C THR A 74 4.02 6.60 2.57
N ALA A 75 4.98 7.11 1.81
CA ALA A 75 6.34 6.64 1.86
C ALA A 75 7.05 7.26 3.08
N VAL A 76 8.10 6.57 3.51
CA VAL A 76 8.91 7.00 4.65
C VAL A 76 10.33 7.09 4.13
N GLY A 77 10.85 8.33 4.08
CA GLY A 77 12.23 8.59 3.69
C GLY A 77 13.22 7.84 4.60
N ARG A 78 14.44 7.61 4.10
CA ARG A 78 15.47 6.82 4.80
C ARG A 78 15.77 7.33 6.23
N GLU A 79 15.62 8.64 6.44
CA GLU A 79 15.92 9.30 7.71
C GLU A 79 14.74 9.32 8.69
N LEU A 80 13.51 9.14 8.20
CA LEU A 80 12.31 9.14 9.02
C LEU A 80 12.13 7.76 9.67
N LYS A 81 12.56 7.63 10.93
CA LYS A 81 12.25 6.43 11.75
C LYS A 81 10.78 6.38 12.20
N LYS A 82 9.97 7.39 11.92
CA LYS A 82 8.62 7.53 12.46
C LYS A 82 7.60 6.81 11.57
N ARG A 83 7.12 5.66 12.05
CA ARG A 83 5.96 4.92 11.52
C ARG A 83 4.85 4.80 12.57
N ASP A 84 4.76 5.78 13.44
CA ASP A 84 3.75 5.81 14.48
C ASP A 84 2.38 6.25 13.92
N ALA A 85 1.33 5.98 14.68
CA ALA A 85 -0.04 6.31 14.28
C ALA A 85 -0.25 7.81 14.02
N ARG A 86 0.47 8.71 14.71
CA ARG A 86 0.28 10.15 14.54
C ARG A 86 0.82 10.60 13.17
N TYR A 87 2.04 10.20 12.84
CA TYR A 87 2.65 10.50 11.54
C TYR A 87 1.81 9.90 10.40
N LEU A 88 1.50 8.61 10.47
CA LEU A 88 0.75 7.94 9.40
C LEU A 88 -0.68 8.47 9.27
N SER A 89 -1.33 8.90 10.36
CA SER A 89 -2.65 9.57 10.30
C SER A 89 -2.56 10.92 9.60
N LEU A 90 -1.53 11.73 9.90
CA LEU A 90 -1.31 13.00 9.22
C LEU A 90 -1.09 12.79 7.71
N SER A 91 -0.15 11.92 7.34
CA SER A 91 0.16 11.67 5.93
C SER A 91 -1.03 11.09 5.17
N SER A 92 -1.76 10.16 5.77
CA SER A 92 -2.95 9.54 5.15
C SER A 92 -4.10 10.54 4.99
N ARG A 93 -4.27 11.44 5.97
CA ARG A 93 -5.30 12.48 5.89
C ARG A 93 -4.95 13.53 4.83
N ILE A 94 -3.71 14.01 4.78
CA ILE A 94 -3.24 14.93 3.74
C ILE A 94 -3.48 14.33 2.35
N ALA A 95 -3.10 13.06 2.14
CA ALA A 95 -3.29 12.38 0.87
C ALA A 95 -4.76 12.38 0.41
N ALA A 96 -5.67 12.06 1.33
CA ALA A 96 -7.10 12.00 1.05
C ALA A 96 -7.71 13.39 0.82
N GLU A 97 -7.28 14.41 1.58
CA GLU A 97 -7.72 15.81 1.40
C GLU A 97 -7.24 16.40 0.06
N LEU A 98 -6.08 15.96 -0.43
CA LEU A 98 -5.60 16.28 -1.78
C LEU A 98 -6.31 15.45 -2.89
N GLY A 99 -7.30 14.63 -2.52
CA GLY A 99 -8.20 13.96 -3.44
C GLY A 99 -7.81 12.54 -3.85
N ALA A 100 -6.76 11.95 -3.28
CA ALA A 100 -6.46 10.53 -3.48
C ALA A 100 -7.67 9.65 -3.16
N ARG A 101 -7.97 8.68 -4.02
CA ARG A 101 -9.14 7.78 -3.87
C ARG A 101 -8.83 6.54 -3.03
N ILE A 102 -7.55 6.22 -2.87
CA ILE A 102 -7.07 5.10 -2.04
C ILE A 102 -5.79 5.56 -1.36
N VAL A 103 -5.61 5.21 -0.09
CA VAL A 103 -4.36 5.44 0.61
C VAL A 103 -3.72 4.10 0.98
N LYS A 104 -2.48 3.90 0.53
CA LYS A 104 -1.62 2.79 0.93
C LYS A 104 -0.66 3.26 2.02
N THR A 105 -0.73 2.65 3.20
CA THR A 105 0.09 3.04 4.35
C THR A 105 0.55 1.85 5.19
N TYR A 106 1.48 2.05 6.11
CA TYR A 106 2.04 0.97 6.93
C TYR A 106 1.14 0.61 8.11
N TYR A 107 1.12 -0.66 8.49
CA TYR A 107 0.52 -1.07 9.76
C TYR A 107 1.35 -0.55 10.95
N CYS A 108 0.68 -0.12 12.02
CA CYS A 108 1.31 0.36 13.25
C CYS A 108 0.44 0.04 14.49
N GLU A 109 0.97 0.30 15.68
CA GLU A 109 0.14 0.31 16.88
C GLU A 109 -0.95 1.39 16.75
N ARG A 110 -2.16 1.13 17.26
CA ARG A 110 -3.32 2.02 17.14
C ARG A 110 -3.72 2.37 15.69
N PHE A 111 -3.49 1.45 14.76
CA PHE A 111 -3.82 1.60 13.33
C PHE A 111 -5.27 2.04 13.06
N GLU A 112 -6.20 1.70 13.94
CA GLU A 112 -7.61 2.13 13.86
C GLU A 112 -7.79 3.66 13.89
N ARG A 113 -6.79 4.42 14.39
CA ARG A 113 -6.79 5.90 14.29
C ARG A 113 -6.64 6.38 12.86
N ILE A 114 -5.85 5.65 12.06
CA ILE A 114 -5.59 5.99 10.66
C ILE A 114 -6.83 5.67 9.83
N THR A 115 -7.37 4.46 9.96
CA THR A 115 -8.54 4.00 9.20
C THR A 115 -9.79 4.80 9.51
N LYS A 116 -10.01 5.20 10.79
CA LYS A 116 -11.12 6.07 11.17
C LYS A 116 -10.90 7.54 10.82
N GLY A 117 -9.65 7.98 10.70
CA GLY A 117 -9.29 9.37 10.43
C GLY A 117 -9.14 9.71 8.95
N CYS A 118 -9.02 8.71 8.08
CA CYS A 118 -8.90 8.87 6.63
C CYS A 118 -10.27 8.65 5.96
N PRO A 119 -10.78 9.61 5.18
CA PRO A 119 -12.11 9.52 4.57
C PRO A 119 -12.18 8.59 3.34
N VAL A 120 -11.05 8.02 2.90
CA VAL A 120 -10.96 7.11 1.76
C VAL A 120 -10.40 5.75 2.17
N PRO A 121 -10.63 4.69 1.39
CA PRO A 121 -10.19 3.35 1.76
C PRO A 121 -8.69 3.23 2.00
N ILE A 122 -8.34 2.53 3.08
CA ILE A 122 -6.96 2.26 3.48
C ILE A 122 -6.56 0.84 3.12
N VAL A 123 -5.42 0.70 2.46
CA VAL A 123 -4.77 -0.57 2.13
C VAL A 123 -3.43 -0.67 2.87
N ILE A 124 -3.16 -1.81 3.48
CA ILE A 124 -1.93 -2.00 4.25
C ILE A 124 -0.77 -2.31 3.31
N ALA A 125 0.25 -1.46 3.33
CA ALA A 125 1.55 -1.71 2.73
C ALA A 125 2.29 -2.80 3.49
N GLY A 126 3.08 -3.59 2.75
CA GLY A 126 3.96 -4.58 3.37
C GLY A 126 4.94 -3.97 4.36
N GLY A 127 4.89 -4.47 5.60
CA GLY A 127 5.84 -4.19 6.66
C GLY A 127 7.25 -4.74 6.35
N PRO A 128 8.19 -4.63 7.30
CA PRO A 128 9.44 -5.39 7.22
C PRO A 128 9.13 -6.88 7.00
N LYS A 129 10.08 -7.60 6.38
CA LYS A 129 9.97 -9.06 6.25
C LYS A 129 9.83 -9.62 7.66
N VAL A 130 8.71 -10.29 7.90
CA VAL A 130 8.51 -11.02 9.16
C VAL A 130 9.10 -12.42 9.04
N PRO A 131 9.59 -13.03 10.13
CA PRO A 131 10.24 -14.33 10.11
C PRO A 131 9.38 -15.46 9.54
N THR A 132 8.07 -15.42 9.75
CA THR A 132 7.16 -16.52 9.40
C THR A 132 5.97 -16.07 8.55
N GLY A 133 5.46 -16.99 7.72
CA GLY A 133 4.21 -16.78 6.99
C GLY A 133 3.01 -16.55 7.91
N TYR A 134 2.99 -17.24 9.06
CA TYR A 134 1.95 -17.08 10.07
C TYR A 134 1.87 -15.66 10.63
N GLU A 135 3.01 -15.03 10.93
CA GLU A 135 3.05 -13.63 11.36
C GLU A 135 2.49 -12.67 10.30
N VAL A 136 2.65 -13.00 9.01
CA VAL A 136 2.01 -12.23 7.93
C VAL A 136 0.50 -12.29 8.07
N LEU A 137 -0.06 -13.50 8.21
CA LEU A 137 -1.50 -13.71 8.36
C LEU A 137 -2.03 -12.98 9.60
N GLN A 138 -1.30 -13.01 10.72
CA GLN A 138 -1.68 -12.32 11.95
C GLN A 138 -1.76 -10.79 11.79
N PHE A 139 -0.76 -10.14 11.19
CA PHE A 139 -0.81 -8.68 11.05
C PHE A 139 -1.84 -8.26 10.00
N VAL A 140 -2.02 -9.05 8.94
CA VAL A 140 -3.07 -8.80 7.93
C VAL A 140 -4.44 -8.89 8.60
N TYR A 141 -4.72 -9.97 9.34
CA TYR A 141 -5.96 -10.13 10.10
C TYR A 141 -6.21 -8.93 11.03
N LYS A 142 -5.23 -8.58 11.88
CA LYS A 142 -5.35 -7.41 12.79
C LYS A 142 -5.62 -6.11 12.03
N GLY A 143 -5.00 -5.95 10.86
CA GLY A 143 -5.20 -4.79 10.00
C GLY A 143 -6.62 -4.68 9.44
N ILE A 144 -7.16 -5.79 8.92
CA ILE A 144 -8.54 -5.88 8.43
C ILE A 144 -9.53 -5.62 9.57
N GLN A 145 -9.34 -6.24 10.74
CA GLN A 145 -10.18 -6.00 11.93
C GLN A 145 -10.15 -4.54 12.41
N LYS A 146 -9.10 -3.78 12.06
CA LYS A 146 -8.95 -2.35 12.36
C LYS A 146 -9.44 -1.44 11.25
N GLY A 147 -10.07 -1.96 10.20
CA GLY A 147 -10.73 -1.17 9.16
C GLY A 147 -9.92 -0.96 7.88
N ALA A 148 -8.80 -1.66 7.69
CA ALA A 148 -8.22 -1.74 6.35
C ALA A 148 -9.14 -2.56 5.43
N ILE A 149 -9.21 -2.18 4.16
CA ILE A 149 -10.02 -2.90 3.15
C ILE A 149 -9.22 -3.96 2.40
N GLY A 150 -7.93 -4.09 2.67
CA GLY A 150 -7.05 -5.01 1.97
C GLY A 150 -5.57 -4.75 2.22
N VAL A 151 -4.74 -5.43 1.42
CA VAL A 151 -3.27 -5.36 1.53
C VAL A 151 -2.63 -5.16 0.16
N ASN A 152 -1.44 -4.55 0.16
CA ASN A 152 -0.56 -4.43 -1.00
C ASN A 152 0.83 -4.90 -0.57
N LEU A 153 0.98 -6.22 -0.52
CA LEU A 153 2.21 -6.91 -0.08
C LEU A 153 3.06 -7.32 -1.28
N GLY A 154 4.36 -7.05 -1.18
CA GLY A 154 5.37 -7.54 -2.12
C GLY A 154 6.16 -8.71 -1.52
N ARG A 155 7.27 -8.38 -0.85
CA ARG A 155 8.28 -9.35 -0.38
C ARG A 155 7.72 -10.55 0.40
N ASN A 156 6.72 -10.33 1.26
CA ASN A 156 6.10 -11.41 2.04
C ASN A 156 5.40 -12.48 1.18
N ILE A 157 5.17 -12.20 -0.10
CA ILE A 157 4.56 -13.13 -1.06
C ILE A 157 5.62 -13.74 -1.96
N TRP A 158 6.31 -12.93 -2.76
CA TRP A 158 7.21 -13.46 -3.79
C TRP A 158 8.55 -13.98 -3.23
N GLN A 159 8.90 -13.68 -1.97
CA GLN A 159 10.03 -14.32 -1.27
C GLN A 159 9.60 -15.48 -0.36
N ASN A 160 8.31 -15.82 -0.32
CA ASN A 160 7.85 -17.02 0.38
C ASN A 160 8.14 -18.25 -0.49
N GLU A 161 8.52 -19.38 0.13
CA GLU A 161 8.82 -20.63 -0.59
C GLU A 161 7.58 -21.22 -1.30
N HIS A 162 6.38 -20.90 -0.81
CA HIS A 162 5.09 -21.36 -1.33
C HIS A 162 4.16 -20.15 -1.61
N PRO A 163 4.47 -19.31 -2.61
CA PRO A 163 3.76 -18.04 -2.85
C PRO A 163 2.27 -18.23 -3.16
N VAL A 164 1.89 -19.31 -3.85
CA VAL A 164 0.49 -19.63 -4.16
C VAL A 164 -0.30 -19.97 -2.89
N ALA A 165 0.29 -20.76 -1.99
CA ALA A 165 -0.31 -21.08 -0.70
C ALA A 165 -0.51 -19.81 0.15
N MET A 166 0.50 -18.93 0.18
CA MET A 166 0.41 -17.66 0.89
C MET A 166 -0.69 -16.74 0.33
N ILE A 167 -0.84 -16.68 -1.00
CA ILE A 167 -1.91 -15.92 -1.64
C ILE A 167 -3.29 -16.47 -1.28
N ARG A 168 -3.48 -17.79 -1.31
CA ARG A 168 -4.76 -18.44 -0.94
C ARG A 168 -5.09 -18.21 0.54
N ALA A 169 -4.11 -18.36 1.44
CA ALA A 169 -4.27 -18.09 2.87
C ALA A 169 -4.66 -16.64 3.16
N MET A 170 -3.98 -15.66 2.53
CA MET A 170 -4.34 -14.25 2.67
C MET A 170 -5.74 -13.96 2.13
N ARG A 171 -6.12 -14.58 1.00
CA ARG A 171 -7.46 -14.43 0.44
C ARG A 171 -8.51 -14.84 1.46
N ALA A 172 -8.31 -15.96 2.16
CA ALA A 172 -9.21 -16.43 3.20
C ALA A 172 -9.36 -15.39 4.34
N VAL A 173 -8.24 -14.78 4.77
CA VAL A 173 -8.29 -13.71 5.79
C VAL A 173 -9.05 -12.47 5.29
N ILE A 174 -8.76 -12.02 4.07
CA ILE A 174 -9.24 -10.72 3.56
C ILE A 174 -10.70 -10.79 3.06
N HIS A 175 -11.08 -11.90 2.42
CA HIS A 175 -12.36 -12.02 1.72
C HIS A 175 -13.33 -13.02 2.34
N GLU A 176 -12.85 -13.91 3.21
CA GLU A 176 -13.65 -15.00 3.79
C GLU A 176 -13.71 -14.92 5.34
N ASN A 177 -13.15 -13.86 5.93
CA ASN A 177 -13.09 -13.61 7.37
C ASN A 177 -12.40 -14.72 8.19
N ALA A 178 -11.50 -15.49 7.57
CA ALA A 178 -10.76 -16.53 8.28
C ALA A 178 -9.84 -15.94 9.37
N THR A 179 -9.72 -16.64 10.49
CA THR A 179 -8.70 -16.33 11.52
C THR A 179 -7.30 -16.70 10.99
N PRO A 180 -6.21 -16.19 11.61
CA PRO A 180 -4.85 -16.59 11.24
C PRO A 180 -4.63 -18.10 11.27
N GLU A 181 -5.22 -18.80 12.24
CA GLU A 181 -5.14 -20.26 12.40
C GLU A 181 -5.80 -20.98 11.23
N GLN A 182 -7.03 -20.59 10.87
CA GLN A 182 -7.74 -21.16 9.71
C GLN A 182 -7.00 -20.87 8.39
N ALA A 183 -6.44 -19.68 8.24
CA ALA A 183 -5.65 -19.33 7.07
C ALA A 183 -4.33 -20.11 7.00
N GLN A 184 -3.75 -20.47 8.16
CA GLN A 184 -2.57 -21.34 8.23
C GLN A 184 -2.92 -22.77 7.77
N GLU A 185 -4.08 -23.30 8.14
CA GLU A 185 -4.57 -24.58 7.62
C GLU A 185 -4.72 -24.56 6.09
N VAL A 186 -5.27 -23.47 5.53
CA VAL A 186 -5.34 -23.27 4.06
C VAL A 186 -3.94 -23.25 3.44
N TYR A 187 -2.98 -22.56 4.06
CA TYR A 187 -1.60 -22.54 3.59
C TYR A 187 -0.99 -23.95 3.57
N ASP A 188 -1.15 -24.71 4.65
CA ASP A 188 -0.55 -26.04 4.80
C ASP A 188 -1.18 -27.06 3.84
N SER A 189 -2.50 -27.00 3.62
CA SER A 189 -3.21 -27.85 2.65
C SER A 189 -2.80 -27.57 1.20
N VAL A 190 -2.63 -26.30 0.82
CA VAL A 190 -2.17 -25.93 -0.53
C VAL A 190 -0.71 -26.31 -0.72
N LYS A 191 0.11 -26.19 0.34
CA LYS A 191 1.51 -26.62 0.34
C LYS A 191 1.65 -28.13 0.19
N SER A 192 0.78 -28.94 0.81
CA SER A 192 0.80 -30.39 0.71
C SER A 192 0.23 -30.92 -0.62
N GLY A 193 -0.39 -30.07 -1.43
CA GLY A 193 -0.96 -30.44 -2.72
C GLY A 193 -2.37 -31.03 -2.62
N GLU A 194 -3.07 -30.79 -1.52
CA GLU A 194 -4.42 -31.32 -1.27
C GLU A 194 -5.54 -30.52 -2.00
N GLN A 195 -5.21 -29.52 -2.82
CA GLN A 195 -6.16 -28.66 -3.57
C GLN A 195 -5.69 -28.12 -4.92
#